data_AF-A0A1G2BHJ1-F1
#
_entry.id   AF-A0A1G2BHJ1-F1
#
_cell.length_a   1.000
_cell.length_b   1.000
_cell.length_c   1.000
_cell.angle_alpha   90.00
_cell.angle_beta   90.00
_cell.angle_gamma   90.00
#
_symmetry.space_group_name_H-M   'P 1'
#
loop_
_entity.id
_entity.type
_entity.pdbx_description
1 polymer ?
#
loop_
_entity_poly.entity_id
_entity_poly.type
_entity_poly.pdbx_seq_one_letter_code
_entity_poly.pdbx_strand_id
1 'polypeptide(L)'
;MYNNMMKNATKKIIDFGGNRVEVFSAKDTGTIDITPYISDPDHFYGSVNVHHVIKFGSTLKGLIGKYDGKYGDWGKSTQHDDIILLEEHYDEARKIMDDIARLANLVIANENLYNDIAFCTEYYYLAARGYELLRQHASEFGFGELLGTQVSLERGGLVSTRLALGYTDIDAKVKNEVRVVTKRTHLIGDADTNLTVTIKWRNRNQLKGLIAGQKININDFVNPASGASVDAFIIATRTLGTAPSHIHHRSISVTKQGILFTRKIMNTIGISTSFYSVGVCDELNEMYYLTGRRSVGDAGHILRHFLPHN
;
A
#
# COMPACT_ATOMS: atom_id res chain seq x y z
N MET A 1 -8.79 22.30 18.98
CA MET A 1 -9.32 22.37 17.60
C MET A 1 -9.90 21.05 17.09
N TYR A 2 -9.28 19.88 17.34
CA TYR A 2 -9.75 18.58 16.80
C TYR A 2 -11.15 18.08 17.23
N ASN A 3 -11.65 18.44 18.43
CA ASN A 3 -12.95 17.94 18.90
C ASN A 3 -14.16 18.44 18.09
N ASN A 4 -13.99 19.48 17.28
CA ASN A 4 -15.01 19.96 16.33
C ASN A 4 -14.79 19.50 14.88
N MET A 5 -13.68 18.81 14.58
CA MET A 5 -13.24 18.55 13.20
C MET A 5 -14.13 17.61 12.40
N MET A 6 -15.08 16.89 13.00
CA MET A 6 -15.99 16.05 12.21
C MET A 6 -17.33 15.89 12.91
N LYS A 7 -18.18 16.92 12.87
CA LYS A 7 -19.56 16.86 13.43
C LYS A 7 -20.34 15.62 12.95
N ASN A 8 -20.03 15.14 11.75
CA ASN A 8 -20.65 13.97 11.11
C ASN A 8 -19.86 12.67 11.27
N ALA A 9 -18.86 12.60 12.16
CA ALA A 9 -18.12 11.38 12.44
C ALA A 9 -18.25 10.93 13.90
N THR A 10 -17.98 9.65 14.11
CA THR A 10 -17.69 9.07 15.41
C THR A 10 -16.18 8.89 15.55
N LYS A 11 -15.61 9.35 16.66
CA LYS A 11 -14.21 9.11 17.02
C LYS A 11 -14.12 7.87 17.90
N LYS A 12 -13.20 6.96 17.57
CA LYS A 12 -12.79 5.83 18.40
C LYS A 12 -11.27 5.83 18.52
N ILE A 13 -10.76 5.38 19.66
CA ILE A 13 -9.35 5.05 19.83
C ILE A 13 -9.28 3.54 19.86
N ILE A 14 -8.47 2.95 18.99
CA ILE A 14 -8.34 1.51 18.84
C ILE A 14 -6.88 1.12 19.11
N ASP A 15 -6.68 0.03 19.84
CA ASP A 15 -5.40 -0.65 19.90
C ASP A 15 -5.23 -1.53 18.65
N PHE A 16 -4.20 -1.25 17.87
CA PHE A 16 -3.86 -1.96 16.65
C PHE A 16 -2.43 -2.49 16.76
N GLY A 17 -2.32 -3.75 17.21
CA GLY A 17 -1.03 -4.43 17.36
C GLY A 17 -0.12 -3.77 18.40
N GLY A 18 -0.68 -3.28 19.51
CA GLY A 18 0.05 -2.57 20.57
C GLY A 18 0.21 -1.07 20.31
N ASN A 19 -0.41 -0.52 19.26
CA ASN A 19 -0.32 0.89 18.89
C ASN A 19 -1.68 1.56 19.00
N ARG A 20 -1.71 2.77 19.57
CA ARG A 20 -2.95 3.55 19.69
C ARG A 20 -3.19 4.35 18.42
N VAL A 21 -4.29 4.06 17.74
CA VAL A 21 -4.70 4.74 16.51
C VAL A 21 -6.04 5.44 16.73
N GLU A 22 -6.17 6.67 16.24
CA GLU A 22 -7.47 7.36 16.23
C GLU A 22 -8.20 7.07 14.92
N VAL A 23 -9.46 6.68 15.05
CA VAL A 23 -10.32 6.33 13.93
C VAL A 23 -11.53 7.23 13.94
N PHE A 24 -11.67 8.05 12.90
CA PHE A 24 -12.86 8.83 12.65
C PHE A 24 -13.66 8.13 11.57
N SER A 25 -14.88 7.72 11.88
CA SER A 25 -15.77 7.04 10.92
C SER A 25 -17.01 7.88 10.70
N ALA A 26 -17.41 8.06 9.44
CA ALA A 26 -18.66 8.70 9.09
C ALA A 26 -19.82 8.05 9.87
N LYS A 27 -20.76 8.88 10.36
CA LYS A 27 -22.02 8.38 10.91
C LYS A 27 -22.84 7.73 9.79
N ASP A 28 -23.54 6.65 10.12
CA ASP A 28 -24.42 5.91 9.22
C ASP A 28 -23.72 5.38 7.94
N THR A 29 -24.31 5.61 6.77
CA THR A 29 -23.76 5.27 5.44
C THR A 29 -23.15 6.47 4.71
N GLY A 30 -22.99 7.60 5.41
CA GLY A 30 -22.51 8.85 4.83
C GLY A 30 -20.99 8.92 4.63
N THR A 31 -20.52 10.12 4.32
CA THR A 31 -19.09 10.45 4.19
C THR A 31 -18.72 11.67 5.05
N ILE A 32 -17.43 11.79 5.33
CA ILE A 32 -16.78 12.94 5.94
C ILE A 32 -16.14 13.74 4.82
N ASP A 33 -16.46 15.02 4.71
CA ASP A 33 -15.67 15.96 3.91
C ASP A 33 -14.41 16.36 4.69
N ILE A 34 -13.25 16.04 4.13
CA ILE A 34 -11.95 16.30 4.74
C ILE A 34 -11.25 17.54 4.20
N THR A 35 -11.81 18.21 3.18
CA THR A 35 -11.22 19.39 2.54
C THR A 35 -10.72 20.45 3.54
N PRO A 36 -11.50 20.82 4.59
CA PRO A 36 -11.08 21.87 5.53
C PRO A 36 -9.92 21.46 6.46
N TYR A 37 -9.47 20.20 6.40
CA TYR A 37 -8.54 19.62 7.36
C TYR A 37 -7.22 19.19 6.73
N ILE A 38 -7.15 19.09 5.41
CA ILE A 38 -5.93 18.72 4.70
C ILE A 38 -4.95 19.90 4.75
N SER A 39 -3.69 19.65 5.06
CA SER A 39 -2.66 20.70 5.14
C SER A 39 -2.38 21.37 3.80
N ASP A 40 -2.47 20.61 2.72
CA ASP A 40 -2.26 21.05 1.33
C ASP A 40 -3.34 20.45 0.42
N PRO A 41 -4.52 21.10 0.30
CA PRO A 41 -5.63 20.59 -0.48
C PRO A 41 -5.36 20.61 -2.00
N ASP A 42 -4.55 21.54 -2.49
CA ASP A 42 -4.28 21.72 -3.93
C ASP A 42 -3.46 20.55 -4.52
N HIS A 43 -2.64 19.91 -3.69
CA HIS A 43 -1.87 18.72 -4.06
C HIS A 43 -2.49 17.41 -3.54
N PHE A 44 -3.75 17.43 -3.09
CA PHE A 44 -4.45 16.24 -2.63
C PHE A 44 -5.10 15.46 -3.78
N TYR A 45 -4.35 14.53 -4.36
CA TYR A 45 -4.86 13.63 -5.41
C TYR A 45 -5.58 12.40 -4.83
N GLY A 46 -6.75 12.60 -4.24
CA GLY A 46 -7.60 11.57 -3.64
C GLY A 46 -9.07 12.01 -3.52
N SER A 47 -9.93 11.19 -2.91
CA SER A 47 -11.30 11.62 -2.62
C SER A 47 -11.36 12.42 -1.33
N VAL A 48 -11.94 13.62 -1.38
CA VAL A 48 -12.18 14.46 -0.20
C VAL A 48 -13.43 14.06 0.60
N ASN A 49 -14.29 13.22 0.02
CA ASN A 49 -15.46 12.66 0.71
C ASN A 49 -15.19 11.20 1.05
N VAL A 50 -14.89 10.92 2.32
CA VAL A 50 -14.34 9.63 2.78
C VAL A 50 -15.18 8.97 3.86
N HIS A 51 -15.08 7.66 4.01
CA HIS A 51 -15.83 6.92 5.03
C HIS A 51 -15.07 6.86 6.35
N HIS A 52 -13.73 6.77 6.29
CA HIS A 52 -12.89 6.76 7.47
C HIS A 52 -11.66 7.65 7.30
N VAL A 53 -11.19 8.19 8.41
CA VAL A 53 -9.88 8.84 8.56
C VAL A 53 -9.15 8.16 9.71
N ILE A 54 -7.98 7.60 9.41
CA ILE A 54 -7.17 6.81 10.33
C ILE A 54 -5.91 7.62 10.64
N LYS A 55 -5.78 8.08 11.89
CA LYS A 55 -4.60 8.82 12.34
C LYS A 55 -3.70 7.90 13.14
N PHE A 56 -2.52 7.60 12.59
CA PHE A 56 -1.52 6.76 13.26
C PHE A 56 -0.73 7.50 14.34
N GLY A 57 -0.78 8.83 14.36
CA GLY A 57 0.05 9.64 15.26
C GLY A 57 1.53 9.31 15.06
N SER A 58 2.27 9.13 16.16
CA SER A 58 3.69 8.79 16.12
C SER A 58 3.99 7.31 15.86
N THR A 59 2.97 6.45 15.75
CA THR A 59 3.12 4.99 15.62
C THR A 59 4.10 4.58 14.52
N LEU A 60 4.06 5.26 13.38
CA LEU A 60 4.85 4.91 12.20
C LEU A 60 6.22 5.61 12.17
N LYS A 61 6.48 6.58 13.06
CA LYS A 61 7.69 7.42 13.03
C LYS A 61 8.98 6.58 13.10
N GLY A 62 8.93 5.45 13.81
CA GLY A 62 10.06 4.52 13.86
C GLY A 62 10.46 3.98 12.48
N LEU A 63 9.57 3.90 11.51
CA LEU A 63 9.89 3.38 10.18
C LEU A 63 10.77 4.32 9.35
N ILE A 64 10.93 5.59 9.74
CA ILE A 64 11.75 6.57 9.03
C ILE A 64 13.24 6.23 9.20
N GLY A 65 14.01 6.40 8.12
CA GLY A 65 15.44 6.11 8.04
C GLY A 65 15.72 4.68 7.59
N LYS A 66 16.95 4.22 7.87
CA LYS A 66 17.40 2.87 7.55
C LYS A 66 16.92 1.86 8.58
N TYR A 67 16.78 0.61 8.17
CA TYR A 67 16.45 -0.44 9.11
C TYR A 67 17.54 -0.64 10.17
N ASP A 68 17.15 -0.58 11.45
CA ASP A 68 18.03 -0.63 12.62
C ASP A 68 17.82 -1.87 13.50
N GLY A 69 16.97 -2.82 13.09
CA GLY A 69 16.69 -4.04 13.85
C GLY A 69 15.53 -3.95 14.85
N LYS A 70 14.92 -2.78 15.07
CA LYS A 70 13.92 -2.61 16.15
C LYS A 70 12.62 -3.42 16.00
N TYR A 71 12.37 -3.97 14.82
CA TYR A 71 11.17 -4.78 14.54
C TYR A 71 11.48 -6.28 14.42
N GLY A 72 12.71 -6.70 14.72
CA GLY A 72 13.17 -8.09 14.65
C GLY A 72 14.44 -8.27 13.81
N ASP A 73 15.04 -9.45 13.84
CA ASP A 73 16.22 -9.69 13.01
C ASP A 73 15.82 -9.80 11.53
N TRP A 74 16.58 -9.12 10.65
CA TRP A 74 16.49 -9.34 9.22
C TRP A 74 17.42 -10.49 8.82
N GLY A 75 16.86 -11.69 8.73
CA GLY A 75 17.55 -12.87 8.19
C GLY A 75 17.75 -12.81 6.66
N LYS A 76 18.36 -13.85 6.08
CA LYS A 76 18.29 -14.06 4.62
C LYS A 76 16.85 -14.37 4.25
N SER A 77 16.32 -13.88 3.11
CA SER A 77 15.01 -14.35 2.64
C SER A 77 15.14 -15.84 2.32
N THR A 78 14.60 -16.66 3.21
CA THR A 78 14.51 -18.10 2.99
C THR A 78 13.03 -18.46 2.92
N GLN A 79 12.71 -19.50 2.17
CA GLN A 79 11.35 -20.01 1.95
C GLN A 79 10.52 -20.23 3.22
N HIS A 80 11.15 -20.27 4.39
CA HIS A 80 10.51 -20.54 5.66
C HIS A 80 9.86 -19.33 6.36
N ASP A 81 10.05 -18.10 5.87
CA ASP A 81 9.60 -16.88 6.56
C ASP A 81 8.38 -16.18 5.94
N ASP A 82 7.72 -16.78 4.94
CA ASP A 82 6.64 -16.12 4.17
C ASP A 82 7.08 -14.76 3.57
N ILE A 83 8.38 -14.51 3.44
CA ILE A 83 8.99 -13.29 2.87
C ILE A 83 9.95 -13.72 1.78
N ILE A 84 9.61 -13.40 0.54
CA ILE A 84 10.40 -13.74 -0.64
C ILE A 84 10.72 -12.47 -1.43
N LEU A 85 12.01 -12.28 -1.71
CA LEU A 85 12.54 -11.16 -2.48
C LEU A 85 13.27 -11.69 -3.71
N LEU A 86 12.67 -11.56 -4.89
CA LEU A 86 13.23 -12.17 -6.11
C LEU A 86 14.64 -11.66 -6.44
N GLU A 87 14.98 -10.41 -6.12
CA GLU A 87 16.32 -9.87 -6.37
C GLU A 87 17.44 -10.56 -5.57
N GLU A 88 17.11 -11.30 -4.50
CA GLU A 88 18.07 -12.12 -3.77
C GLU A 88 18.35 -13.47 -4.47
N HIS A 89 17.47 -13.88 -5.39
CA HIS A 89 17.50 -15.18 -6.06
C HIS A 89 17.80 -15.08 -7.56
N TYR A 90 17.41 -13.99 -8.24
CA TYR A 90 17.49 -13.85 -9.70
C TYR A 90 18.12 -12.52 -10.14
N ASP A 91 19.09 -12.60 -11.06
CA ASP A 91 19.73 -11.44 -11.69
C ASP A 91 18.76 -10.56 -12.47
N GLU A 92 17.74 -11.16 -13.09
CA GLU A 92 16.75 -10.39 -13.84
C GLU A 92 15.94 -9.46 -12.92
N ALA A 93 15.54 -9.95 -11.75
CA ALA A 93 14.88 -9.12 -10.74
C ALA A 93 15.78 -7.96 -10.27
N ARG A 94 17.10 -8.21 -10.07
CA ARG A 94 18.06 -7.14 -9.75
C ARG A 94 18.12 -6.07 -10.82
N LYS A 95 18.16 -6.46 -12.10
CA LYS A 95 18.22 -5.54 -13.25
C LYS A 95 16.95 -4.70 -13.36
N ILE A 96 15.78 -5.31 -13.22
CA ILE A 96 14.50 -4.57 -13.21
C ILE A 96 14.50 -3.51 -12.11
N MET A 97 14.96 -3.87 -10.91
CA MET A 97 15.06 -2.93 -9.80
C MET A 97 16.11 -1.83 -10.01
N ASP A 98 17.21 -2.10 -10.72
CA ASP A 98 18.21 -1.09 -11.08
C ASP A 98 17.61 -0.07 -12.08
N ASP A 99 16.88 -0.57 -13.09
CA ASP A 99 16.24 0.26 -14.10
C ASP A 99 15.10 1.12 -13.52
N ILE A 100 14.28 0.55 -12.63
CA ILE A 100 13.25 1.30 -11.91
C ILE A 100 13.87 2.40 -11.06
N ALA A 101 14.95 2.10 -10.34
CA ALA A 101 15.65 3.10 -9.52
C ALA A 101 16.26 4.22 -10.37
N ARG A 102 16.81 3.88 -11.55
CA ARG A 102 17.30 4.88 -12.51
C ARG A 102 16.17 5.82 -12.95
N LEU A 103 15.02 5.28 -13.39
CA LEU A 103 13.88 6.11 -13.78
C LEU A 103 13.35 6.94 -12.60
N ALA A 104 13.22 6.33 -11.41
CA ALA A 104 12.79 7.02 -10.21
C ALA A 104 13.65 8.25 -9.90
N ASN A 105 14.98 8.13 -9.98
CA ASN A 105 15.88 9.24 -9.76
C ASN A 105 15.74 10.34 -10.81
N LEU A 106 15.48 9.99 -12.08
CA LEU A 106 15.23 10.97 -13.14
C LEU A 106 13.96 11.79 -12.87
N VAL A 107 12.85 11.14 -12.51
CA VAL A 107 11.58 11.84 -12.26
C VAL A 107 11.59 12.63 -10.95
N ILE A 108 12.36 12.20 -9.95
CA ILE A 108 12.61 12.99 -8.73
C ILE A 108 13.39 14.27 -9.06
N ALA A 109 14.37 14.19 -9.97
CA ALA A 109 15.15 15.35 -10.38
C ALA A 109 14.40 16.28 -11.36
N ASN A 110 13.40 15.75 -12.08
CA ASN A 110 12.60 16.51 -13.05
C ASN A 110 11.13 16.06 -13.01
N GLU A 111 10.32 16.78 -12.25
CA GLU A 111 8.90 16.47 -12.07
C GLU A 111 8.07 16.51 -13.36
N ASN A 112 8.53 17.21 -14.41
CA ASN A 112 7.83 17.23 -15.69
C ASN A 112 7.73 15.84 -16.32
N LEU A 113 8.65 14.94 -15.98
CA LEU A 113 8.63 13.55 -16.44
C LEU A 113 7.43 12.76 -15.92
N TYR A 114 6.75 13.21 -14.85
CA TYR A 114 5.46 12.63 -14.47
C TYR A 114 4.43 12.79 -15.60
N ASN A 115 4.49 13.84 -16.41
CA ASN A 115 3.55 14.09 -17.51
C ASN A 115 4.03 13.53 -18.87
N ASP A 116 5.26 13.02 -18.94
CA ASP A 116 5.80 12.42 -20.16
C ASP A 116 5.29 10.97 -20.30
N ILE A 117 4.41 10.74 -21.28
CA ILE A 117 3.78 9.44 -21.53
C ILE A 117 4.82 8.39 -21.94
N ALA A 118 5.85 8.74 -22.72
CA ALA A 118 6.87 7.79 -23.15
C ALA A 118 7.69 7.32 -21.95
N PHE A 119 8.09 8.26 -21.08
CA PHE A 119 8.77 7.95 -19.82
C PHE A 119 7.92 7.06 -18.91
N CYS A 120 6.65 7.43 -18.71
CA CYS A 120 5.74 6.65 -17.87
C CYS A 120 5.47 5.25 -18.44
N THR A 121 5.49 5.10 -19.76
CA THR A 121 5.34 3.81 -20.46
C THR A 121 6.54 2.89 -20.21
N GLU A 122 7.77 3.41 -20.24
CA GLU A 122 8.97 2.63 -19.88
C GLU A 122 8.85 2.09 -18.44
N TYR A 123 8.46 2.96 -17.51
CA TYR A 123 8.23 2.57 -16.11
C TYR A 123 7.14 1.52 -15.95
N TYR A 124 6.02 1.65 -16.68
CA TYR A 124 4.93 0.68 -16.68
C TYR A 124 5.39 -0.71 -17.17
N TYR A 125 6.19 -0.77 -18.24
CA TYR A 125 6.70 -2.05 -18.75
C TYR A 125 7.69 -2.72 -17.80
N LEU A 126 8.52 -1.96 -17.08
CA LEU A 126 9.36 -2.52 -16.03
C LEU A 126 8.51 -3.12 -14.89
N ALA A 127 7.43 -2.44 -14.50
CA ALA A 127 6.46 -2.97 -13.55
C ALA A 127 5.82 -4.27 -14.06
N ALA A 128 5.39 -4.30 -15.32
CA ALA A 128 4.77 -5.46 -15.94
C ALA A 128 5.72 -6.67 -15.94
N ARG A 129 6.99 -6.47 -16.30
CA ARG A 129 8.03 -7.51 -16.25
C ARG A 129 8.29 -7.98 -14.81
N GLY A 130 8.32 -7.08 -13.84
CA GLY A 130 8.49 -7.44 -12.44
C GLY A 130 7.35 -8.33 -11.92
N TYR A 131 6.09 -7.97 -12.22
CA TYR A 131 4.94 -8.81 -11.89
C TYR A 131 4.89 -10.13 -12.66
N GLU A 132 5.40 -10.14 -13.89
CA GLU A 132 5.58 -11.38 -14.65
C GLU A 132 6.56 -12.33 -13.97
N LEU A 133 7.74 -11.85 -13.55
CA LEU A 133 8.69 -12.67 -12.79
C LEU A 133 8.06 -13.25 -11.51
N LEU A 134 7.30 -12.42 -10.77
CA LEU A 134 6.57 -12.91 -9.59
C LEU A 134 5.65 -14.09 -9.95
N ARG A 135 4.88 -14.01 -11.04
CA ARG A 135 4.04 -15.11 -11.49
C ARG A 135 4.84 -16.34 -11.92
N GLN A 136 5.91 -16.14 -12.69
CA GLN A 136 6.73 -17.23 -13.23
C GLN A 136 7.34 -18.09 -12.10
N HIS A 137 7.79 -17.45 -11.02
CA HIS A 137 8.45 -18.14 -9.90
C HIS A 137 7.51 -18.42 -8.72
N ALA A 138 6.22 -18.11 -8.82
CA ALA A 138 5.30 -18.19 -7.69
C ALA A 138 5.17 -19.61 -7.10
N SER A 139 5.15 -20.63 -7.96
CA SER A 139 5.07 -22.05 -7.55
C SER A 139 6.33 -22.54 -6.82
N GLU A 140 7.51 -22.03 -7.21
CA GLU A 140 8.81 -22.40 -6.62
C GLU A 140 8.87 -22.04 -5.13
N PHE A 141 8.21 -20.94 -4.74
CA PHE A 141 8.20 -20.45 -3.36
C PHE A 141 6.89 -20.75 -2.61
N GLY A 142 6.01 -21.59 -3.15
CA GLY A 142 4.73 -21.91 -2.52
C GLY A 142 3.69 -20.77 -2.55
N PHE A 143 3.97 -19.69 -3.26
CA PHE A 143 3.06 -18.57 -3.54
C PHE A 143 2.25 -18.84 -4.81
N GLY A 144 1.58 -20.00 -4.91
CA GLY A 144 0.85 -20.46 -6.10
C GLY A 144 -0.14 -19.46 -6.72
N GLU A 145 -1.03 -19.92 -7.62
CA GLU A 145 -2.01 -19.05 -8.29
C GLU A 145 -2.66 -18.05 -7.31
N LEU A 146 -2.99 -16.85 -7.79
CA LEU A 146 -3.63 -15.76 -7.02
C LEU A 146 -5.05 -16.18 -6.57
N LEU A 147 -5.14 -17.19 -5.71
CA LEU A 147 -6.35 -17.82 -5.20
C LEU A 147 -6.81 -17.01 -3.99
N GLY A 148 -7.52 -15.91 -4.26
CA GLY A 148 -8.10 -15.08 -3.20
C GLY A 148 -8.76 -13.83 -3.75
N THR A 149 -9.57 -13.18 -2.92
CA THR A 149 -10.18 -11.89 -3.23
C THR A 149 -9.09 -10.86 -3.49
N GLN A 150 -9.14 -10.21 -4.65
CA GLN A 150 -8.22 -9.12 -4.96
C GLN A 150 -8.71 -7.85 -4.29
N VAL A 151 -7.88 -7.22 -3.47
CA VAL A 151 -8.14 -5.91 -2.88
C VAL A 151 -7.23 -4.90 -3.55
N SER A 152 -7.83 -4.05 -4.37
CA SER A 152 -7.11 -3.01 -5.11
C SER A 152 -7.21 -1.68 -4.37
N LEU A 153 -6.07 -1.22 -3.87
CA LEU A 153 -5.91 0.13 -3.36
C LEU A 153 -5.82 1.08 -4.57
N GLU A 154 -6.78 1.99 -4.73
CA GLU A 154 -6.88 2.78 -5.95
C GLU A 154 -5.65 3.66 -6.20
N ARG A 155 -5.48 4.05 -7.48
CA ARG A 155 -4.23 4.56 -8.09
C ARG A 155 -3.29 3.42 -8.45
N GLY A 156 -2.06 3.40 -7.93
CA GLY A 156 -1.03 2.41 -8.30
C GLY A 156 -1.46 0.95 -8.08
N GLY A 157 -2.27 0.67 -7.06
CA GLY A 157 -2.73 -0.69 -6.75
C GLY A 157 -3.75 -1.24 -7.77
N LEU A 158 -4.53 -0.39 -8.45
CA LEU A 158 -5.41 -0.84 -9.54
C LEU A 158 -4.60 -1.38 -10.72
N VAL A 159 -3.59 -0.61 -11.15
CA VAL A 159 -2.68 -1.00 -12.22
C VAL A 159 -1.91 -2.25 -11.82
N SER A 160 -1.34 -2.24 -10.61
CA SER A 160 -0.58 -3.36 -10.04
C SER A 160 -1.39 -4.64 -9.96
N THR A 161 -2.67 -4.59 -9.62
CA THR A 161 -3.53 -5.79 -9.55
C THR A 161 -3.73 -6.41 -10.93
N ARG A 162 -3.94 -5.60 -11.97
CA ARG A 162 -4.07 -6.11 -13.36
C ARG A 162 -2.76 -6.68 -13.87
N LEU A 163 -1.66 -5.96 -13.62
CA LEU A 163 -0.32 -6.44 -13.94
C LEU A 163 0.01 -7.75 -13.21
N ALA A 164 -0.32 -7.87 -11.93
CA ALA A 164 -0.10 -9.08 -11.13
C ALA A 164 -0.89 -10.28 -11.65
N LEU A 165 -2.12 -10.05 -12.14
CA LEU A 165 -2.98 -11.07 -12.76
C LEU A 165 -2.60 -11.39 -14.22
N GLY A 166 -1.64 -10.67 -14.80
CA GLY A 166 -1.19 -10.89 -16.18
C GLY A 166 -2.14 -10.34 -17.24
N TYR A 167 -3.00 -9.37 -16.88
CA TYR A 167 -3.83 -8.69 -17.87
C TYR A 167 -3.01 -7.71 -18.69
N THR A 168 -3.15 -7.81 -20.01
CA THR A 168 -2.56 -6.89 -20.98
C THR A 168 -3.48 -5.70 -21.30
N ASP A 169 -4.78 -5.87 -21.10
CA ASP A 169 -5.78 -4.80 -21.18
C ASP A 169 -5.89 -4.06 -19.84
N ILE A 170 -5.66 -2.74 -19.86
CA ILE A 170 -5.76 -1.88 -18.68
C ILE A 170 -7.19 -1.84 -18.12
N ASP A 171 -8.20 -2.04 -18.97
CA ASP A 171 -9.61 -2.02 -18.61
C ASP A 171 -10.17 -3.40 -18.23
N ALA A 172 -9.30 -4.41 -18.12
CA ALA A 172 -9.68 -5.75 -17.70
C ALA A 172 -10.42 -5.74 -16.36
N LYS A 173 -11.62 -6.36 -16.37
CA LYS A 173 -12.44 -6.52 -15.17
C LYS A 173 -11.92 -7.66 -14.32
N VAL A 174 -11.57 -7.36 -13.08
CA VAL A 174 -11.11 -8.36 -12.11
C VAL A 174 -12.33 -8.92 -11.38
N LYS A 175 -12.55 -10.24 -11.48
CA LYS A 175 -13.67 -10.91 -10.82
C LYS A 175 -13.54 -10.79 -9.30
N ASN A 176 -14.64 -10.43 -8.64
CA ASN A 176 -14.70 -10.27 -7.17
C ASN A 176 -13.65 -9.29 -6.60
N GLU A 177 -13.23 -8.30 -7.40
CA GLU A 177 -12.32 -7.25 -6.93
C GLU A 177 -13.02 -6.34 -5.91
N VAL A 178 -12.36 -6.14 -4.77
CA VAL A 178 -12.72 -5.14 -3.78
C VAL A 178 -11.85 -3.90 -4.03
N ARG A 179 -12.46 -2.82 -4.52
CA ARG A 179 -11.77 -1.55 -4.75
C ARG A 179 -11.95 -0.61 -3.56
N VAL A 180 -10.83 -0.03 -3.11
CA VAL A 180 -10.80 0.89 -1.98
C VAL A 180 -9.93 2.10 -2.34
N VAL A 181 -10.49 3.30 -2.23
CA VAL A 181 -9.69 4.52 -2.36
C VAL A 181 -8.97 4.73 -1.04
N THR A 182 -7.65 4.69 -1.07
CA THR A 182 -6.80 5.02 0.08
C THR A 182 -5.88 6.18 -0.29
N LYS A 183 -5.76 7.19 0.57
CA LYS A 183 -4.80 8.28 0.36
C LYS A 183 -4.10 8.63 1.66
N ARG A 184 -2.76 8.57 1.63
CA ARG A 184 -1.88 9.14 2.64
C ARG A 184 -1.97 10.67 2.58
N THR A 185 -2.12 11.31 3.73
CA THR A 185 -2.25 12.77 3.86
C THR A 185 -1.74 13.24 5.22
N HIS A 186 -1.52 14.55 5.32
CA HIS A 186 -1.27 15.25 6.57
C HIS A 186 -2.44 16.18 6.86
N LEU A 187 -2.84 16.26 8.12
CA LEU A 187 -3.90 17.14 8.55
C LEU A 187 -3.29 18.40 9.18
N ILE A 188 -3.98 19.52 9.04
CA ILE A 188 -3.60 20.79 9.67
C ILE A 188 -3.36 20.55 11.17
N GLY A 189 -2.19 20.99 11.66
CA GLY A 189 -1.78 20.92 13.06
C GLY A 189 -1.17 19.59 13.51
N ASP A 190 -1.14 18.55 12.66
CA ASP A 190 -0.34 17.36 12.92
C ASP A 190 1.14 17.62 12.56
N ALA A 191 2.06 16.93 13.22
CA ALA A 191 3.46 16.95 12.81
C ALA A 191 3.63 16.23 11.45
N ASP A 192 4.56 16.68 10.61
CA ASP A 192 4.78 16.09 9.27
C ASP A 192 5.16 14.61 9.32
N THR A 193 5.74 14.14 10.43
CA THR A 193 6.04 12.71 10.62
C THR A 193 4.82 11.87 10.99
N ASN A 194 3.67 12.48 11.29
CA ASN A 194 2.44 11.77 11.68
C ASN A 194 1.59 11.49 10.45
N LEU A 195 1.58 10.21 10.05
CA LEU A 195 0.83 9.81 8.87
C LEU A 195 -0.67 9.65 9.17
N THR A 196 -1.50 10.22 8.31
CA THR A 196 -2.95 9.95 8.27
C THR A 196 -3.31 9.26 6.97
N VAL A 197 -4.22 8.30 7.03
CA VAL A 197 -4.77 7.63 5.83
C VAL A 197 -6.27 7.81 5.78
N THR A 198 -6.76 8.22 4.63
CA THR A 198 -8.19 8.35 4.37
C THR A 198 -8.68 7.14 3.57
N ILE A 199 -9.86 6.64 3.90
CA ILE A 199 -10.44 5.44 3.30
C ILE A 199 -11.82 5.77 2.74
N LYS A 200 -12.04 5.46 1.46
CA LYS A 200 -13.36 5.45 0.85
C LYS A 200 -13.65 4.11 0.20
N TRP A 201 -14.72 3.48 0.65
CA TRP A 201 -15.28 2.27 0.06
C TRP A 201 -15.95 2.59 -1.28
N ARG A 202 -15.68 1.79 -2.32
CA ARG A 202 -16.52 1.79 -3.53
C ARG A 202 -17.80 1.01 -3.32
N ASN A 203 -17.71 -0.12 -2.61
CA ASN A 203 -18.85 -0.94 -2.26
C ASN A 203 -18.68 -1.54 -0.85
N ARG A 204 -19.32 -0.93 0.14
CA ARG A 204 -19.25 -1.38 1.54
C ARG A 204 -19.83 -2.78 1.74
N ASN A 205 -20.83 -3.18 0.95
CA ASN A 205 -21.51 -4.46 1.10
C ASN A 205 -20.63 -5.64 0.64
N GLN A 206 -19.78 -5.42 -0.37
CA GLN A 206 -18.81 -6.43 -0.83
C GLN A 206 -17.81 -6.83 0.28
N LEU A 207 -17.47 -5.92 1.19
CA LEU A 207 -16.50 -6.19 2.25
C LEU A 207 -16.90 -7.36 3.16
N LYS A 208 -18.20 -7.51 3.48
CA LYS A 208 -18.66 -8.59 4.35
C LYS A 208 -18.55 -9.96 3.68
N GLY A 209 -18.92 -10.06 2.40
CA GLY A 209 -18.92 -11.33 1.67
C GLY A 209 -17.54 -11.77 1.15
N LEU A 210 -16.69 -10.80 0.78
CA LEU A 210 -15.43 -11.10 0.08
C LEU A 210 -14.18 -11.02 0.97
N ILE A 211 -14.26 -10.38 2.14
CA ILE A 211 -13.11 -10.19 3.04
C ILE A 211 -13.24 -11.04 4.32
N ALA A 212 -14.43 -11.16 4.91
CA ALA A 212 -14.59 -11.76 6.24
C ALA A 212 -14.07 -13.22 6.28
N GLY A 213 -13.01 -13.43 7.07
CA GLY A 213 -12.35 -14.73 7.22
C GLY A 213 -11.63 -15.26 5.98
N GLN A 214 -11.60 -14.50 4.88
CA GLN A 214 -11.01 -14.93 3.62
C GLN A 214 -9.51 -14.61 3.56
N LYS A 215 -8.78 -15.36 2.73
CA LYS A 215 -7.45 -14.95 2.26
C LYS A 215 -7.63 -13.90 1.17
N ILE A 216 -6.87 -12.80 1.28
CA ILE A 216 -6.93 -11.70 0.31
C ILE A 216 -5.56 -11.46 -0.31
N ASN A 217 -5.55 -10.91 -1.52
CA ASN A 217 -4.36 -10.45 -2.20
C ASN A 217 -4.39 -8.93 -2.29
N ILE A 218 -3.30 -8.28 -1.87
CA ILE A 218 -3.09 -6.84 -2.06
C ILE A 218 -1.86 -6.68 -2.94
N ASN A 219 -2.09 -6.34 -4.21
CA ASN A 219 -1.05 -6.05 -5.17
C ASN A 219 -0.91 -4.53 -5.29
N ASP A 220 0.24 -4.00 -4.96
CA ASP A 220 0.56 -2.58 -5.12
C ASP A 220 2.04 -2.43 -5.41
N PHE A 221 2.42 -1.37 -6.10
CA PHE A 221 3.78 -1.18 -6.57
C PHE A 221 4.77 -1.20 -5.39
N VAL A 222 4.37 -0.59 -4.28
CA VAL A 222 5.12 -0.61 -3.02
C VAL A 222 4.24 -1.10 -1.88
N ASN A 223 4.48 -2.33 -1.42
CA ASN A 223 3.65 -2.93 -0.37
C ASN A 223 4.42 -3.94 0.49
N PRO A 224 4.95 -3.54 1.66
CA PRO A 224 4.80 -2.24 2.32
C PRO A 224 5.97 -1.27 2.08
N ALA A 225 5.66 0.02 1.94
CA ALA A 225 6.59 1.11 2.32
C ALA A 225 6.58 1.22 3.85
N SER A 226 5.60 1.93 4.40
CA SER A 226 5.28 1.93 5.84
C SER A 226 4.16 0.96 6.24
N GLY A 227 3.46 0.36 5.27
CA GLY A 227 2.29 -0.49 5.51
C GLY A 227 0.98 0.26 5.78
N ALA A 228 1.04 1.59 5.98
CA ALA A 228 -0.07 2.40 6.48
C ALA A 228 -1.38 2.29 5.70
N SER A 229 -1.33 2.17 4.36
CA SER A 229 -2.55 2.05 3.55
C SER A 229 -3.26 0.72 3.81
N VAL A 230 -2.50 -0.38 3.94
CA VAL A 230 -3.06 -1.69 4.27
C VAL A 230 -3.52 -1.70 5.72
N ASP A 231 -2.73 -1.18 6.65
CA ASP A 231 -3.09 -1.10 8.06
C ASP A 231 -4.40 -0.31 8.25
N ALA A 232 -4.53 0.84 7.57
CA ALA A 232 -5.74 1.65 7.60
C ALA A 232 -6.95 0.93 7.00
N PHE A 233 -6.75 0.18 5.91
CA PHE A 233 -7.79 -0.68 5.34
C PHE A 233 -8.24 -1.75 6.35
N ILE A 234 -7.32 -2.41 7.05
CA ILE A 234 -7.63 -3.43 8.05
C ILE A 234 -8.32 -2.82 9.28
N ILE A 235 -7.84 -1.69 9.78
CA ILE A 235 -8.50 -0.97 10.87
C ILE A 235 -9.94 -0.59 10.47
N ALA A 236 -10.11 -0.03 9.28
CA ALA A 236 -11.40 0.44 8.80
C ALA A 236 -12.38 -0.74 8.58
N THR A 237 -11.93 -1.85 8.00
CA THR A 237 -12.75 -3.07 7.87
C THR A 237 -13.14 -3.66 9.23
N ARG A 238 -12.22 -3.68 10.21
CA ARG A 238 -12.53 -4.12 11.58
C ARG A 238 -13.60 -3.27 12.26
N THR A 239 -13.66 -1.96 11.97
CA THR A 239 -14.77 -1.12 12.47
C THR A 239 -16.15 -1.55 11.94
N LEU A 240 -16.18 -2.31 10.84
CA LEU A 240 -17.37 -2.91 10.24
C LEU A 240 -17.62 -4.35 10.70
N GLY A 241 -16.81 -4.87 11.63
CA GLY A 241 -16.89 -6.25 12.11
C GLY A 241 -16.40 -7.28 11.09
N THR A 242 -15.54 -6.90 10.14
CA THR A 242 -14.95 -7.82 9.16
C THR A 242 -13.43 -7.71 9.15
N ALA A 243 -12.75 -8.83 8.98
CA ALA A 243 -11.30 -8.92 8.83
C ALA A 243 -10.93 -10.15 7.99
N PRO A 244 -9.87 -10.08 7.16
CA PRO A 244 -9.34 -11.26 6.49
C PRO A 244 -8.66 -12.20 7.49
N SER A 245 -8.49 -13.46 7.11
CA SER A 245 -7.66 -14.42 7.88
C SER A 245 -6.19 -14.39 7.48
N HIS A 246 -5.91 -14.02 6.22
CA HIS A 246 -4.57 -13.90 5.68
C HIS A 246 -4.47 -12.78 4.63
N ILE A 247 -3.33 -12.10 4.54
CA ILE A 247 -3.03 -11.12 3.50
C ILE A 247 -1.77 -11.54 2.75
N HIS A 248 -1.91 -11.79 1.45
CA HIS A 248 -0.79 -11.94 0.53
C HIS A 248 -0.45 -10.56 -0.03
N HIS A 249 0.73 -10.05 0.33
CA HIS A 249 1.28 -8.82 -0.22
C HIS A 249 2.15 -9.16 -1.44
N ARG A 250 1.81 -8.62 -2.61
CA ARG A 250 2.65 -8.72 -3.81
C ARG A 250 3.02 -7.35 -4.31
N SER A 251 4.29 -7.14 -4.66
CA SER A 251 4.76 -5.81 -5.05
C SER A 251 6.03 -5.82 -5.89
N ILE A 252 6.32 -4.69 -6.50
CA ILE A 252 7.63 -4.45 -7.12
C ILE A 252 8.67 -4.15 -6.05
N SER A 253 8.31 -3.33 -5.06
CA SER A 253 9.22 -2.95 -3.98
C SER A 253 8.56 -3.03 -2.61
N VAL A 254 9.39 -3.14 -1.58
CA VAL A 254 9.03 -3.16 -0.16
C VAL A 254 10.14 -2.51 0.64
N THR A 255 9.93 -2.28 1.93
CA THR A 255 11.02 -2.03 2.87
C THR A 255 11.11 -3.10 3.94
N LYS A 256 12.33 -3.33 4.46
CA LYS A 256 12.58 -4.26 5.55
C LYS A 256 11.78 -3.90 6.80
N GLN A 257 11.87 -2.63 7.23
CA GLN A 257 11.10 -2.15 8.38
C GLN A 257 9.59 -2.28 8.17
N GLY A 258 9.08 -1.98 6.97
CA GLY A 258 7.67 -2.08 6.65
C GLY A 258 7.17 -3.52 6.77
N ILE A 259 7.90 -4.49 6.21
CA ILE A 259 7.54 -5.91 6.28
C ILE A 259 7.45 -6.36 7.73
N LEU A 260 8.51 -6.15 8.51
CA LEU A 260 8.59 -6.66 9.88
C LEU A 260 7.57 -5.98 10.79
N PHE A 261 7.36 -4.68 10.62
CA PHE A 261 6.34 -3.94 11.35
C PHE A 261 4.92 -4.42 11.03
N THR A 262 4.55 -4.50 9.74
CA THR A 262 3.22 -4.95 9.32
C THR A 262 2.99 -6.40 9.76
N ARG A 263 3.97 -7.30 9.58
CA ARG A 263 3.87 -8.70 10.04
C ARG A 263 3.59 -8.79 11.54
N LYS A 264 4.35 -8.05 12.35
CA LYS A 264 4.18 -8.01 13.81
C LYS A 264 2.77 -7.55 14.21
N ILE A 265 2.30 -6.46 13.61
CA ILE A 265 0.98 -5.89 13.92
C ILE A 265 -0.13 -6.84 13.50
N MET A 266 -0.10 -7.34 12.27
CA MET A 266 -1.13 -8.23 11.74
C MET A 266 -1.22 -9.52 12.54
N ASN A 267 -0.09 -10.14 12.87
CA ASN A 267 -0.06 -11.34 13.70
C ASN A 267 -0.67 -11.09 15.09
N THR A 268 -0.39 -9.94 15.71
CA THR A 268 -0.94 -9.58 17.03
C THR A 268 -2.47 -9.52 17.01
N ILE A 269 -3.08 -9.14 15.89
CA ILE A 269 -4.54 -9.06 15.74
C ILE A 269 -5.16 -10.29 15.08
N GLY A 270 -4.39 -11.38 14.94
CA GLY A 270 -4.84 -12.67 14.43
C GLY A 270 -4.91 -12.78 12.90
N ILE A 271 -4.20 -11.91 12.17
CA ILE A 271 -4.14 -11.92 10.71
C ILE A 271 -2.73 -12.35 10.29
N SER A 272 -2.65 -13.45 9.57
CA SER A 272 -1.36 -13.91 9.03
C SER A 272 -1.00 -13.14 7.74
N THR A 273 0.28 -12.95 7.45
CA THR A 273 0.73 -12.24 6.25
C THR A 273 1.89 -12.94 5.57
N SER A 274 1.92 -12.81 4.25
CA SER A 274 3.04 -13.21 3.41
C SER A 274 3.41 -12.08 2.45
N PHE A 275 4.68 -11.97 2.11
CA PHE A 275 5.24 -10.90 1.30
C PHE A 275 6.05 -11.51 0.16
N TYR A 276 5.69 -11.15 -1.06
CA TYR A 276 6.38 -11.62 -2.26
C TYR A 276 6.66 -10.45 -3.19
N SER A 277 7.93 -10.06 -3.28
CA SER A 277 8.33 -8.83 -3.95
C SER A 277 9.47 -9.03 -4.93
N VAL A 278 9.57 -8.15 -5.93
CA VAL A 278 10.70 -8.13 -6.87
C VAL A 278 11.97 -7.69 -6.15
N GLY A 279 11.91 -6.62 -5.36
CA GLY A 279 13.05 -6.14 -4.59
C GLY A 279 12.70 -5.42 -3.29
N VAL A 280 13.73 -5.00 -2.57
CA VAL A 280 13.66 -4.35 -1.26
C VAL A 280 14.48 -3.08 -1.24
N CYS A 281 13.88 -2.03 -0.69
CA CYS A 281 14.54 -0.79 -0.33
C CYS A 281 14.88 -0.78 1.16
N ASP A 282 16.03 -0.20 1.49
CA ASP A 282 16.60 -0.19 2.84
C ASP A 282 16.27 1.07 3.63
N GLU A 283 15.61 2.06 3.02
CA GLU A 283 15.44 3.39 3.62
C GLU A 283 14.10 4.05 3.28
N LEU A 284 13.54 4.76 4.26
CA LEU A 284 12.42 5.68 4.09
C LEU A 284 12.82 7.09 4.50
N ASN A 285 12.42 8.11 3.74
CA ASN A 285 12.53 9.50 4.20
C ASN A 285 11.39 9.86 5.18
N GLU A 286 11.41 11.11 5.68
CA GLU A 286 10.42 11.62 6.64
C GLU A 286 8.98 11.63 6.10
N MET A 287 8.83 11.61 4.77
CA MET A 287 7.56 11.54 4.05
C MET A 287 7.14 10.10 3.72
N TYR A 288 7.85 9.09 4.25
CA TYR A 288 7.62 7.67 4.01
C TYR A 288 7.70 7.26 2.53
N TYR A 289 8.54 7.94 1.75
CA TYR A 289 8.95 7.50 0.42
C TYR A 289 10.25 6.70 0.50
N LEU A 290 10.37 5.71 -0.37
CA LEU A 290 11.57 4.88 -0.52
C LEU A 290 12.70 5.75 -1.06
N THR A 291 13.85 5.70 -0.39
CA THR A 291 15.06 6.45 -0.78
C THR A 291 16.27 5.51 -0.90
N GLY A 292 17.41 6.05 -1.32
CA GLY A 292 18.62 5.25 -1.50
C GLY A 292 18.65 4.44 -2.80
N ARG A 293 19.39 3.33 -2.81
CA ARG A 293 19.75 2.58 -4.04
C ARG A 293 18.54 2.00 -4.78
N ARG A 294 17.46 1.69 -4.06
CA ARG A 294 16.24 1.04 -4.58
C ARG A 294 15.02 1.95 -4.48
N SER A 295 15.20 3.26 -4.65
CA SER A 295 14.08 4.21 -4.79
C SER A 295 13.18 3.85 -5.96
N VAL A 296 11.90 4.21 -5.87
CA VAL A 296 10.90 3.96 -6.91
C VAL A 296 10.04 5.21 -7.23
N GLY A 297 10.35 6.36 -6.63
CA GLY A 297 9.54 7.58 -6.78
C GLY A 297 8.08 7.43 -6.31
N ASP A 298 7.21 8.37 -6.69
CA ASP A 298 5.76 8.21 -6.50
C ASP A 298 5.16 7.38 -7.65
N ALA A 299 5.24 6.06 -7.53
CA ALA A 299 4.70 5.12 -8.51
C ALA A 299 3.21 5.36 -8.80
N GLY A 300 2.42 5.82 -7.83
CA GLY A 300 1.01 6.13 -8.03
C GLY A 300 0.80 7.36 -8.92
N HIS A 301 1.75 8.29 -8.94
CA HIS A 301 1.75 9.42 -9.86
C HIS A 301 2.24 8.99 -11.25
N ILE A 302 3.36 8.26 -11.35
CA ILE A 302 3.91 7.79 -12.65
C ILE A 302 2.89 6.92 -13.40
N LEU A 303 2.24 5.99 -12.69
CA LEU A 303 1.31 5.03 -13.30
C LEU A 303 -0.10 5.60 -13.56
N ARG A 304 -0.35 6.90 -13.30
CA ARG A 304 -1.70 7.48 -13.43
C ARG A 304 -2.29 7.39 -14.84
N HIS A 305 -1.42 7.38 -15.86
CA HIS A 305 -1.81 7.30 -17.28
C HIS A 305 -2.30 5.91 -17.69
N PHE A 306 -2.12 4.90 -16.83
CA PHE A 306 -2.51 3.50 -17.06
C PHE A 306 -3.64 3.06 -16.12
N LEU A 307 -4.31 4.02 -15.47
CA LEU A 307 -5.47 3.70 -14.64
C LEU A 307 -6.62 3.18 -15.52
N PRO A 308 -7.34 2.13 -15.08
CA PRO A 308 -8.55 1.70 -15.77
C PRO A 308 -9.57 2.83 -15.81
N HIS A 309 -10.27 2.97 -16.94
CA HIS A 309 -11.31 3.98 -17.15
C HIS A 309 -12.60 3.64 -16.39
N ASN A 310 -12.77 2.36 -16.00
CA ASN A 310 -13.98 1.83 -15.35
C ASN A 310 -13.68 1.28 -13.96
#